data_AF-A0A937P8I0-F1
#
_entry.id   AF-A0A937P8I0-F1
#
_cell.length_a   1.000
_cell.length_b   1.000
_cell.length_c   1.000
_cell.angle_alpha   90.00
_cell.angle_beta   90.00
_cell.angle_gamma   90.00
#
_symmetry.space_group_name_H-M   'P 1'
#
loop_
_entity.id
_entity.type
_entity.pdbx_description
1 polymer ?
#
loop_
_entity_poly.entity_id
_entity_poly.type
_entity_poly.pdbx_seq_one_letter_code
_entity_poly.pdbx_strand_id
1 'polypeptide(L)'
;MVKRLHLLVLKSFLGPFLLTFCIVIFVLVMQFLFKYINDLIGKGLEINIIAEFLLYLCTSMVPLALPLALLMAALMTFGNLGEYNELTALKSSGISLPRIMKPLIFLTLAICVGAFYFSNNVLPVANLKMRSLLYDIQRQRPEFYIAEGIFYNGIEGYSIRIGDKDTRSGMLYDLRIYDHSDRNGNNKVTYADSGTMKMTVDEKYLVITLYHGKTYDEIQTDRRNRRDFTYPLRRDAFEEQVMMIEMKGFGLDRTDESLFKGNYNMLSLSQLRYYEDSIVKDIKILYYGLNQSLNRATYASFRGGRGRPVEHIRDSSAPKIYVLKMDSLLASLSSQNQLQSINQALTQARASMNYITTTYTNTDSKTRRLRKYQIEIQRKFTLSFACFIFFFIGAPLGAIIRKGGLGMPTVISILFFIFYYIISLSGEKFARESIITPFQGMWISAVILFPMGIWLTYKAATDSTIMNLDTYTHFFRSLKQPFKLLSRKSVEVE
;
A
#
# COMPACT_ATOMS: atom_id res chain seq x y z
N MET A 1 -7.50 3.01 -49.51
CA MET A 1 -6.58 3.92 -48.77
C MET A 1 -6.73 3.81 -47.25
N VAL A 2 -7.94 3.96 -46.69
CA VAL A 2 -8.22 3.94 -45.23
C VAL A 2 -7.67 2.71 -44.49
N LYS A 3 -7.83 1.49 -45.04
CA LYS A 3 -7.29 0.26 -44.42
C LYS A 3 -5.75 0.25 -44.32
N ARG A 4 -5.03 0.75 -45.34
CA ARG A 4 -3.55 0.81 -45.32
C ARG A 4 -3.04 1.87 -44.35
N LEU A 5 -3.72 3.02 -44.28
CA LEU A 5 -3.40 4.08 -43.31
C LEU A 5 -3.59 3.58 -41.87
N HIS A 6 -4.71 2.90 -41.60
CA HIS A 6 -4.95 2.34 -40.27
C HIS A 6 -3.88 1.33 -39.86
N LEU A 7 -3.46 0.47 -40.79
CA LEU A 7 -2.40 -0.51 -40.55
C LEU A 7 -1.04 0.15 -40.29
N LEU A 8 -0.71 1.20 -41.05
CA LEU A 8 0.54 1.97 -40.86
C LEU A 8 0.59 2.58 -39.47
N VAL A 9 -0.46 3.29 -39.06
CA VAL A 9 -0.52 3.94 -37.74
C VAL A 9 -0.48 2.90 -36.61
N LEU A 10 -1.16 1.77 -36.77
CA LEU A 10 -1.16 0.69 -35.78
C LEU A 10 0.24 0.05 -35.63
N LYS A 11 0.91 -0.23 -36.75
CA LYS A 11 2.27 -0.80 -36.76
C LYS A 11 3.28 0.18 -36.16
N SER A 12 3.13 1.47 -36.47
CA SER A 12 3.97 2.53 -35.91
C SER A 12 3.77 2.74 -34.41
N PHE A 13 2.60 2.41 -33.87
CA PHE A 13 2.29 2.54 -32.44
C PHE A 13 2.75 1.34 -31.60
N LEU A 14 2.56 0.12 -32.11
CA LEU A 14 2.76 -1.10 -31.34
C LEU A 14 4.21 -1.28 -30.86
N GLY A 15 5.19 -0.97 -31.72
CA GLY A 15 6.62 -1.05 -31.38
C GLY A 15 7.01 -0.12 -30.22
N PRO A 16 6.79 1.21 -30.36
CA PRO A 16 6.99 2.15 -29.27
C PRO A 16 6.22 1.78 -28.00
N PHE A 17 4.95 1.35 -28.10
CA PHE A 17 4.15 0.97 -26.94
C PHE A 17 4.75 -0.19 -26.13
N LEU A 18 5.16 -1.27 -26.79
CA LEU A 18 5.77 -2.41 -26.09
C LEU A 18 7.11 -2.03 -25.45
N LEU A 19 7.94 -1.26 -26.17
CA LEU A 19 9.23 -0.82 -25.67
C LEU A 19 9.09 0.12 -24.47
N THR A 20 8.22 1.13 -24.54
CA THR A 20 7.99 2.05 -23.43
C THR A 20 7.36 1.35 -22.24
N PHE A 21 6.41 0.44 -22.46
CA PHE A 21 5.81 -0.35 -21.40
C PHE A 21 6.84 -1.20 -20.65
N CYS A 22 7.73 -1.90 -21.36
CA CYS A 22 8.81 -2.68 -20.75
C CYS A 22 9.78 -1.80 -19.97
N ILE A 23 10.23 -0.67 -20.53
CA ILE A 23 11.14 0.26 -19.84
C ILE A 23 10.51 0.80 -18.57
N VAL A 24 9.24 1.20 -18.63
CA VAL A 24 8.53 1.81 -17.49
C VAL A 24 8.27 0.79 -16.39
N ILE A 25 7.83 -0.42 -16.75
CA ILE A 25 7.71 -1.52 -15.78
C ILE A 25 9.06 -1.80 -15.13
N PHE A 26 10.14 -1.90 -15.92
CA PHE A 26 11.47 -2.16 -15.39
C PHE A 26 11.90 -1.08 -14.38
N VAL A 27 11.74 0.20 -14.72
CA VAL A 27 12.07 1.32 -13.82
C VAL A 27 11.25 1.26 -12.52
N LEU A 28 9.94 1.03 -12.61
CA LEU A 28 9.07 0.94 -11.43
C LEU A 28 9.39 -0.27 -10.55
N VAL A 29 9.68 -1.42 -11.16
CA VAL A 29 10.09 -2.63 -10.44
C VAL A 29 11.42 -2.41 -9.75
N MET A 30 12.41 -1.80 -10.42
CA MET A 30 13.69 -1.47 -9.80
C MET A 30 13.54 -0.50 -8.63
N GLN A 31 12.71 0.55 -8.78
CA GLN A 31 12.39 1.46 -7.67
C GLN A 31 11.87 0.69 -6.45
N PHE A 32 10.99 -0.29 -6.67
CA PHE A 32 10.45 -1.09 -5.59
C PHE A 32 11.49 -2.08 -5.03
N LEU A 33 12.30 -2.71 -5.88
CA LEU A 33 13.35 -3.62 -5.46
C LEU A 33 14.35 -2.92 -4.53
N PHE A 34 14.79 -1.70 -4.87
CA PHE A 34 15.64 -0.89 -3.99
C PHE A 34 15.01 -0.61 -2.62
N LYS A 35 13.68 -0.43 -2.57
CA LYS A 35 12.97 -0.22 -1.29
C LYS A 35 13.01 -1.46 -0.39
N TYR A 36 13.00 -2.67 -0.97
CA TYR A 36 12.94 -3.93 -0.23
C TYR A 36 14.24 -4.74 -0.29
N ILE A 37 15.32 -4.15 -0.82
CA ILE A 37 16.59 -4.85 -1.05
C ILE A 37 17.16 -5.43 0.24
N ASN A 38 17.07 -4.69 1.35
CA ASN A 38 17.52 -5.13 2.68
C ASN A 38 16.67 -6.29 3.22
N ASP A 39 15.41 -6.41 2.78
CA ASP A 39 14.53 -7.50 3.17
C ASP A 39 14.75 -8.75 2.32
N LEU A 40 15.41 -8.63 1.16
CA LEU A 40 15.63 -9.70 0.18
C LEU A 40 17.06 -10.26 0.24
N ILE A 41 18.06 -9.41 0.47
CA ILE A 41 19.48 -9.81 0.46
C ILE A 41 19.85 -10.54 1.76
N GLY A 42 20.68 -11.58 1.61
CA GLY A 42 21.32 -12.26 2.73
C GLY A 42 20.36 -13.12 3.54
N LYS A 43 19.30 -13.63 2.92
CA LYS A 43 18.31 -14.55 3.53
C LYS A 43 18.33 -15.97 2.95
N GLY A 44 19.30 -16.30 2.09
CA GLY A 44 19.38 -17.61 1.45
C GLY A 44 18.16 -17.95 0.56
N LEU A 45 17.45 -16.96 0.02
CA LEU A 45 16.27 -17.19 -0.81
C LEU A 45 16.63 -17.94 -2.11
N GLU A 46 15.91 -19.02 -2.40
CA GLU A 46 16.00 -19.67 -3.70
C GLU A 46 15.66 -18.70 -4.84
N ILE A 47 16.38 -18.81 -5.96
CA ILE A 47 16.16 -17.98 -7.16
C ILE A 47 14.72 -18.10 -7.65
N ASN A 48 14.08 -19.27 -7.50
CA ASN A 48 12.70 -19.49 -7.88
C ASN A 48 11.72 -18.61 -7.08
N ILE A 49 11.94 -18.44 -5.78
CA ILE A 49 11.11 -17.61 -4.91
C ILE A 49 11.28 -16.13 -5.27
N ILE A 50 12.52 -15.71 -5.55
CA ILE A 50 12.81 -14.35 -6.02
C ILE A 50 12.13 -14.09 -7.38
N ALA A 51 12.18 -15.04 -8.31
CA ALA A 51 11.53 -14.93 -9.61
C ALA A 51 9.99 -14.87 -9.48
N GLU A 52 9.39 -15.71 -8.62
CA GLU A 52 7.96 -15.68 -8.33
C GLU A 52 7.55 -14.33 -7.70
N PHE A 53 8.32 -13.83 -6.74
CA PHE A 53 8.13 -12.50 -6.14
C PHE A 53 8.15 -11.39 -7.20
N LEU A 54 9.20 -11.38 -8.04
CA LEU A 54 9.38 -10.39 -9.09
C LEU A 54 8.23 -10.42 -10.10
N LEU A 55 7.72 -11.60 -10.45
CA LEU A 55 6.59 -11.74 -11.37
C LEU A 55 5.31 -11.10 -10.79
N TYR A 56 4.97 -11.40 -9.53
CA TYR A 56 3.82 -10.76 -8.89
C TYR A 56 4.03 -9.25 -8.71
N LEU A 57 5.26 -8.83 -8.41
CA LEU A 57 5.62 -7.42 -8.31
C LEU A 57 5.41 -6.69 -9.65
N CYS A 58 5.94 -7.23 -10.76
CA CYS A 58 5.71 -6.71 -12.11
C CYS A 58 4.21 -6.56 -12.39
N THR A 59 3.43 -7.60 -12.08
CA THR A 59 1.96 -7.62 -12.27
C THR A 59 1.27 -6.51 -11.48
N SER A 60 1.73 -6.23 -10.25
CA SER A 60 1.18 -5.16 -9.41
C SER A 60 1.48 -3.74 -9.91
N MET A 61 2.53 -3.57 -10.73
CA MET A 61 2.97 -2.26 -11.26
C MET A 61 2.36 -1.92 -12.63
N VAL A 62 1.76 -2.89 -13.32
CA VAL A 62 1.06 -2.68 -14.61
C VAL A 62 0.06 -1.51 -14.56
N PRO A 63 -0.78 -1.34 -13.52
CA PRO A 63 -1.72 -0.23 -13.44
C PRO A 63 -1.03 1.15 -13.55
N LEU A 64 0.14 1.31 -12.95
CA LEU A 64 0.86 2.58 -12.92
C LEU A 64 1.68 2.79 -14.21
N ALA A 65 2.20 1.70 -14.78
CA ALA A 65 2.99 1.72 -16.01
C ALA A 65 2.16 1.98 -17.28
N LEU A 66 0.94 1.42 -17.36
CA LEU A 66 0.16 1.35 -18.59
C LEU A 66 -0.28 2.74 -19.13
N PRO A 67 -0.81 3.67 -18.32
CA PRO A 67 -1.17 5.00 -18.80
C PRO A 67 0.05 5.83 -19.27
N LEU A 68 1.18 5.71 -18.57
CA LEU A 68 2.42 6.40 -18.93
C LEU A 68 3.03 5.84 -20.23
N ALA A 69 3.01 4.51 -20.40
CA ALA A 69 3.45 3.87 -21.63
C ALA A 69 2.58 4.29 -22.83
N LEU A 70 1.26 4.35 -22.66
CA LEU A 70 0.31 4.83 -23.67
C LEU A 70 0.58 6.29 -24.08
N LEU A 71 0.79 7.17 -23.11
CA LEU A 71 1.14 8.58 -23.35
C LEU A 71 2.40 8.69 -24.20
N MET A 72 3.47 8.02 -23.76
CA MET A 72 4.77 8.07 -24.41
C MET A 72 4.72 7.47 -25.81
N ALA A 73 4.07 6.32 -25.98
CA ALA A 73 3.90 5.67 -27.26
C ALA A 73 3.10 6.53 -28.24
N ALA A 74 2.01 7.16 -27.79
CA ALA A 74 1.21 8.06 -28.62
C ALA A 74 2.03 9.28 -29.06
N LEU A 75 2.77 9.90 -28.13
CA LEU A 75 3.66 11.03 -28.44
C LEU A 75 4.72 10.65 -29.48
N MET A 76 5.39 9.51 -29.31
CA MET A 76 6.41 9.04 -30.23
C MET A 76 5.84 8.70 -31.60
N THR A 77 4.67 8.05 -31.65
CA THR A 77 4.03 7.66 -32.91
C THR A 77 3.68 8.89 -33.75
N PHE A 78 2.94 9.84 -33.17
CA PHE A 78 2.55 11.05 -33.90
C PHE A 78 3.70 12.03 -34.07
N GLY A 79 4.67 12.02 -33.16
CA GLY A 79 5.92 12.77 -33.27
C GLY A 79 6.77 12.30 -34.44
N ASN A 80 6.97 10.98 -34.60
CA ASN A 80 7.71 10.39 -35.72
C ASN A 80 7.02 10.62 -37.05
N LEU A 81 5.69 10.43 -37.10
CA LEU A 81 4.90 10.77 -38.29
C LEU A 81 5.04 12.25 -38.66
N GLY A 82 5.12 13.14 -37.67
CA GLY A 82 5.39 14.56 -37.87
C GLY A 82 6.82 14.85 -38.35
N GLU A 83 7.82 14.20 -37.76
CA GLU A 83 9.25 14.38 -38.04
C GLU A 83 9.62 13.93 -39.46
N TYR A 84 9.09 12.79 -39.91
CA TYR A 84 9.26 12.28 -41.28
C TYR A 84 8.33 12.94 -42.31
N ASN A 85 7.62 14.01 -41.94
CA ASN A 85 6.62 14.71 -42.78
C ASN A 85 5.47 13.83 -43.31
N GLU A 86 5.31 12.60 -42.83
CA GLU A 86 4.21 11.70 -43.20
C GLU A 86 2.87 12.28 -42.75
N LEU A 87 2.80 12.84 -41.55
CA LEU A 87 1.61 13.47 -41.00
C LEU A 87 1.19 14.69 -41.84
N THR A 88 2.17 15.48 -42.30
CA THR A 88 1.94 16.64 -43.17
C THR A 88 1.40 16.20 -44.53
N ALA A 89 2.00 15.17 -45.15
CA ALA A 89 1.53 14.62 -46.42
C ALA A 89 0.09 14.08 -46.34
N LEU A 90 -0.25 13.39 -45.24
CA LEU A 90 -1.60 12.89 -44.99
C LEU A 90 -2.63 14.02 -44.84
N LYS A 91 -2.29 15.06 -44.06
CA LYS A 91 -3.15 16.24 -43.90
C LYS A 91 -3.36 16.98 -45.22
N SER A 92 -2.31 17.19 -46.02
CA SER A 92 -2.40 17.82 -47.34
C SER A 92 -3.23 17.00 -48.34
N SER A 93 -3.34 15.68 -48.14
CA SER A 93 -4.23 14.81 -48.92
C SER A 93 -5.70 14.88 -48.47
N GLY A 94 -6.07 15.85 -47.62
CA GLY A 94 -7.43 16.06 -47.12
C GLY A 94 -7.84 15.13 -45.96
N ILE A 95 -6.90 14.42 -45.34
CA ILE A 95 -7.20 13.52 -44.22
C ILE A 95 -7.04 14.27 -42.90
N SER A 96 -8.15 14.47 -42.19
CA SER A 96 -8.13 15.13 -40.88
C SER A 96 -7.41 14.31 -39.80
N LEU A 97 -6.77 14.99 -38.83
CA LEU A 97 -6.04 14.34 -37.74
C LEU A 97 -6.90 13.33 -36.94
N PRO A 98 -8.16 13.61 -36.56
CA PRO A 98 -9.00 12.63 -35.86
C PRO A 98 -9.26 11.36 -36.67
N ARG A 99 -9.27 11.44 -38.01
CA ARG A 99 -9.42 10.28 -38.90
C ARG A 99 -8.16 9.41 -38.89
N ILE A 100 -6.97 10.02 -38.77
CA ILE A 100 -5.68 9.32 -38.61
C ILE A 100 -5.60 8.64 -37.24
N MET A 101 -6.11 9.29 -36.19
CA MET A 101 -6.11 8.77 -34.81
C MET A 101 -7.14 7.65 -34.58
N LYS A 102 -8.22 7.60 -35.37
CA LYS A 102 -9.33 6.63 -35.22
C LYS A 102 -8.90 5.17 -34.94
N PRO A 103 -7.99 4.52 -35.69
CA PRO A 103 -7.55 3.16 -35.39
C PRO A 103 -6.93 3.02 -33.99
N LEU A 104 -6.17 4.02 -33.52
CA LEU A 104 -5.57 4.01 -32.19
C LEU A 104 -6.57 4.34 -31.09
N ILE A 105 -7.62 5.10 -31.37
CA ILE A 105 -8.74 5.30 -30.42
C ILE A 105 -9.42 3.95 -30.13
N PHE A 106 -9.70 3.15 -31.16
CA PHE A 106 -10.27 1.81 -30.97
C PHE A 106 -9.31 0.88 -30.23
N LEU A 107 -8.03 0.89 -30.58
CA LEU A 107 -7.01 0.12 -29.85
C LEU A 107 -6.96 0.52 -28.37
N THR A 108 -6.92 1.83 -28.09
CA THR A 108 -6.86 2.36 -26.73
C THR A 108 -8.11 1.98 -25.95
N LEU A 109 -9.30 2.02 -26.56
CA LEU A 109 -10.53 1.56 -25.93
C LEU A 109 -10.46 0.08 -25.56
N ALA A 110 -9.92 -0.77 -26.45
CA ALA A 110 -9.70 -2.19 -26.17
C ALA A 110 -8.69 -2.38 -25.01
N ILE A 111 -7.61 -1.60 -24.98
CA ILE A 111 -6.65 -1.60 -23.87
C ILE A 111 -7.31 -1.16 -22.57
N CYS A 112 -8.19 -0.16 -22.57
CA CYS A 112 -8.92 0.29 -21.37
C CYS A 112 -9.82 -0.83 -20.82
N VAL A 113 -10.53 -1.56 -21.68
CA VAL A 113 -11.36 -2.71 -21.26
C VAL A 113 -10.48 -3.81 -20.68
N GLY A 114 -9.35 -4.11 -21.33
CA GLY A 114 -8.37 -5.06 -20.82
C GLY A 114 -7.76 -4.64 -19.48
N ALA A 115 -7.45 -3.36 -19.31
CA ALA A 115 -6.91 -2.79 -18.07
C ALA A 115 -7.94 -2.86 -16.92
N PHE A 116 -9.23 -2.63 -17.21
CA PHE A 116 -10.29 -2.79 -16.22
C PHE A 116 -10.40 -4.26 -15.78
N TYR A 117 -10.44 -5.19 -16.73
CA TYR A 117 -10.47 -6.63 -16.44
C TYR A 117 -9.26 -7.06 -15.61
N PHE A 118 -8.06 -6.63 -16.00
CA PHE A 118 -6.83 -6.89 -15.27
C PHE A 118 -6.88 -6.34 -13.84
N SER A 119 -7.32 -5.10 -13.67
CA SER A 119 -7.46 -4.43 -12.36
C SER A 119 -8.51 -5.09 -11.46
N ASN A 120 -9.56 -5.67 -12.06
CA ASN A 120 -10.62 -6.32 -11.32
C ASN A 120 -10.32 -7.78 -10.94
N ASN A 121 -9.65 -8.54 -11.81
CA ASN A 121 -9.51 -9.98 -11.68
C ASN A 121 -8.07 -10.40 -11.35
N VAL A 122 -7.08 -9.87 -12.08
CA VAL A 122 -5.67 -10.30 -11.97
C VAL A 122 -4.96 -9.58 -10.82
N LEU A 123 -5.12 -8.27 -10.75
CA LEU A 123 -4.45 -7.42 -9.77
C LEU A 123 -4.75 -7.81 -8.31
N PRO A 124 -5.98 -8.16 -7.90
CA PRO A 124 -6.26 -8.58 -6.52
C PRO A 124 -5.50 -9.84 -6.11
N VAL A 125 -5.45 -10.83 -7.00
CA VAL A 125 -4.74 -12.10 -6.78
C VAL A 125 -3.24 -11.87 -6.73
N ALA A 126 -2.70 -11.06 -7.65
CA ALA A 126 -1.29 -10.71 -7.66
C ALA A 126 -0.87 -9.96 -6.40
N ASN A 127 -1.67 -8.97 -5.97
CA ASN A 127 -1.40 -8.21 -4.74
C ASN A 127 -1.45 -9.10 -3.50
N LEU A 128 -2.38 -10.07 -3.46
CA LEU A 128 -2.49 -11.01 -2.35
C LEU A 128 -1.23 -11.87 -2.25
N LYS A 129 -0.86 -12.55 -3.35
CA LYS A 129 0.31 -13.43 -3.39
C LYS A 129 1.62 -12.70 -3.17
N MET A 130 1.75 -11.49 -3.75
CA MET A 130 2.90 -10.63 -3.51
C MET A 130 3.04 -10.28 -2.03
N ARG A 131 1.94 -9.93 -1.34
CA ARG A 131 2.01 -9.52 0.07
C ARG A 131 2.24 -10.70 1.02
N SER A 132 1.63 -11.86 0.76
CA SER A 132 1.92 -13.05 1.56
C SER A 132 3.38 -13.45 1.41
N LEU A 133 3.88 -13.52 0.18
CA LEU A 133 5.26 -13.91 -0.09
C LEU A 133 6.27 -12.88 0.42
N LEU A 134 5.97 -11.58 0.31
CA LEU A 134 6.80 -10.53 0.93
C LEU A 134 6.84 -10.69 2.46
N TYR A 135 5.72 -11.02 3.08
CA TYR A 135 5.65 -11.22 4.52
C TYR A 135 6.45 -12.45 4.98
N ASP A 136 6.38 -13.53 4.21
CA ASP A 136 7.17 -14.74 4.45
C ASP A 136 8.68 -14.44 4.31
N ILE A 137 9.08 -13.75 3.25
CA ILE A 137 10.47 -13.27 3.04
C ILE A 137 10.91 -12.38 4.21
N GLN A 138 10.07 -11.42 4.64
CA GLN A 138 10.42 -10.50 5.71
C GLN A 138 10.65 -11.22 7.05
N ARG A 139 9.94 -12.33 7.30
CA ARG A 139 10.06 -13.14 8.51
C ARG A 139 11.19 -14.15 8.46
N GLN A 140 11.63 -14.55 7.27
CA GLN A 140 12.77 -15.44 7.12
C GLN A 140 14.02 -14.81 7.73
N ARG A 141 14.72 -15.60 8.54
CA ARG A 141 15.97 -15.16 9.19
C ARG A 141 17.06 -14.96 8.12
N PRO A 142 17.95 -13.98 8.32
CA PRO A 142 19.15 -13.86 7.51
C PRO A 142 19.95 -15.16 7.53
N GLU A 143 20.63 -15.43 6.42
CA GLU A 143 21.48 -16.58 6.21
C GLU A 143 22.51 -16.70 7.34
N PHE A 144 22.72 -17.94 7.78
CA PHE A 144 23.50 -18.27 8.97
C PHE A 144 24.99 -17.96 8.77
N TYR A 145 25.44 -16.79 9.28
CA TYR A 145 26.85 -16.38 9.26
C TYR A 145 27.35 -16.09 10.68
N ILE A 146 28.18 -16.98 11.23
CA ILE A 146 28.90 -16.77 12.50
C ILE A 146 30.29 -16.22 12.19
N ALA A 147 30.57 -14.99 12.63
CA ALA A 147 31.90 -14.40 12.58
C ALA A 147 32.80 -14.94 13.71
N GLU A 148 34.09 -15.11 13.42
CA GLU A 148 35.10 -15.55 14.39
C GLU A 148 35.24 -14.55 15.55
N GLY A 149 35.44 -15.07 16.76
CA GLY A 149 35.69 -14.28 17.96
C GLY A 149 34.47 -13.54 18.54
N ILE A 150 33.31 -13.56 17.87
CA ILE A 150 32.09 -12.85 18.29
C ILE A 150 31.02 -13.87 18.71
N PHE A 151 30.26 -13.55 19.77
CA PHE A 151 29.08 -14.33 20.15
C PHE A 151 27.94 -14.10 19.16
N TYR A 152 27.50 -15.18 18.51
CA TYR A 152 26.33 -15.19 17.66
C TYR A 152 25.07 -15.57 18.45
N ASN A 153 24.12 -14.63 18.53
CA ASN A 153 22.85 -14.77 19.24
C ASN A 153 21.65 -14.92 18.27
N GLY A 154 21.90 -15.33 17.02
CA GLY A 154 20.85 -15.41 15.99
C GLY A 154 19.97 -16.67 16.06
N ILE A 155 20.37 -17.68 16.84
CA ILE A 155 19.60 -18.89 17.10
C ILE A 155 18.77 -18.68 18.38
N GLU A 156 17.46 -18.92 18.31
CA GLU A 156 16.60 -18.78 19.49
C GLU A 156 17.02 -19.77 20.58
N GLY A 157 17.27 -19.26 21.79
CA GLY A 157 17.67 -20.08 22.94
C GLY A 157 19.14 -20.49 22.98
N TYR A 158 19.99 -20.08 22.03
CA TYR A 158 21.41 -20.43 22.03
C TYR A 158 22.30 -19.22 21.72
N SER A 159 23.43 -19.11 22.43
CA SER A 159 24.51 -18.18 22.10
C SER A 159 25.78 -18.96 21.82
N ILE A 160 26.32 -18.83 20.60
CA ILE A 160 27.46 -19.62 20.13
C ILE A 160 28.63 -18.69 19.83
N ARG A 161 29.81 -19.01 20.37
CA ARG A 161 31.07 -18.38 19.97
C ARG A 161 31.99 -19.43 19.36
N ILE A 162 32.63 -19.04 18.26
CA ILE A 162 33.67 -19.80 17.59
C ILE A 162 34.95 -18.99 17.69
N GLY A 163 36.03 -19.58 18.20
CA GLY A 163 37.33 -18.92 18.29
C GLY A 163 37.98 -18.79 16.91
N ASP A 164 38.14 -19.91 16.22
CA ASP A 164 38.77 -19.99 14.90
C ASP A 164 38.03 -20.99 14.00
N LYS A 165 38.11 -20.81 12.68
CA LYS A 165 37.42 -21.62 11.67
C LYS A 165 38.35 -21.96 10.52
N ASP A 166 38.58 -23.26 10.33
CA ASP A 166 39.26 -23.74 9.13
C ASP A 166 38.26 -23.87 7.97
N THR A 167 38.39 -22.99 6.98
CA THR A 167 37.53 -22.94 5.79
C THR A 167 37.71 -24.12 4.84
N ARG A 168 38.80 -24.90 4.94
CA ARG A 168 39.05 -26.05 4.04
C ARG A 168 38.48 -27.36 4.59
N SER A 169 38.64 -27.60 5.88
CA SER A 169 38.13 -28.82 6.54
C SER A 169 36.71 -28.65 7.10
N GLY A 170 36.24 -27.40 7.29
CA GLY A 170 34.98 -27.10 7.95
C GLY A 170 35.02 -27.32 9.47
N MET A 171 36.22 -27.52 10.03
CA MET A 171 36.45 -27.66 11.46
C MET A 171 36.43 -26.29 12.15
N LEU A 172 35.79 -26.25 13.31
CA LEU A 172 35.67 -25.10 14.19
C LEU A 172 36.50 -25.38 15.46
N TYR A 173 37.12 -24.34 16.03
CA TYR A 173 37.96 -24.45 17.23
C TYR A 173 37.53 -23.44 18.32
N ASP A 174 37.77 -23.80 19.58
CA ASP A 174 37.32 -23.05 20.78
C ASP A 174 35.82 -22.71 20.70
N LEU A 175 34.98 -23.75 20.67
CA LEU A 175 33.53 -23.58 20.67
C LEU A 175 33.02 -23.35 22.07
N ARG A 176 32.17 -22.33 22.21
CA ARG A 176 31.41 -22.06 23.45
C ARG A 176 29.95 -21.92 23.11
N ILE A 177 29.12 -22.74 23.73
CA ILE A 177 27.68 -22.75 23.51
C ILE A 177 26.99 -22.52 24.84
N TYR A 178 26.27 -21.42 24.94
CA TYR A 178 25.35 -21.16 26.04
C TYR A 178 23.95 -21.60 25.62
N ASP A 179 23.33 -22.44 26.44
CA ASP A 179 21.98 -22.94 26.25
C ASP A 179 21.03 -22.14 27.18
N HIS A 180 20.23 -21.27 26.57
CA HIS A 180 19.22 -20.44 27.22
C HIS A 180 17.79 -20.93 26.91
N SER A 181 17.63 -22.15 26.38
CA SER A 181 16.32 -22.69 25.98
C SER A 181 15.29 -22.67 27.13
N ASP A 182 15.75 -22.91 28.36
CA ASP A 182 14.92 -22.89 29.58
C ASP A 182 14.59 -21.48 30.11
N ARG A 183 15.04 -20.41 29.44
CA ARG A 183 14.84 -18.98 29.81
C ARG A 183 15.24 -18.63 31.25
N ASN A 184 16.10 -19.44 31.87
CA ASN A 184 16.45 -19.35 33.29
C ASN A 184 17.85 -18.76 33.55
N GLY A 185 18.43 -18.02 32.59
CA GLY A 185 19.77 -17.43 32.71
C GLY A 185 20.84 -18.24 31.97
N ASN A 186 22.09 -18.17 32.45
CA ASN A 186 23.27 -18.81 31.84
C ASN A 186 23.63 -20.10 32.58
N ASN A 187 22.66 -20.98 32.77
CA ASN A 187 22.81 -22.10 33.70
C ASN A 187 23.47 -23.30 33.04
N LYS A 188 23.46 -23.36 31.70
CA LYS A 188 24.06 -24.45 30.94
C LYS A 188 25.03 -23.93 29.89
N VAL A 189 26.30 -24.33 30.00
CA VAL A 189 27.40 -23.88 29.14
C VAL A 189 28.22 -25.07 28.69
N THR A 190 28.43 -25.20 27.39
CA THR A 190 29.28 -26.23 26.80
C THR A 190 30.52 -25.62 26.19
N TYR A 191 31.68 -26.16 26.53
CA TYR A 191 32.97 -25.84 25.96
C TYR A 191 33.47 -27.04 25.17
N ALA A 192 33.99 -26.84 23.96
CA ALA A 192 34.63 -27.89 23.18
C ALA A 192 35.87 -27.36 22.46
N ASP A 193 36.91 -28.19 22.39
CA ASP A 193 38.16 -27.83 21.75
C ASP A 193 37.99 -27.72 20.23
N SER A 194 37.23 -28.63 19.65
CA SER A 194 36.90 -28.60 18.22
C SER A 194 35.50 -29.12 17.92
N GLY A 195 35.00 -28.86 16.71
CA GLY A 195 33.69 -29.35 16.30
C GLY A 195 33.37 -29.06 14.84
N THR A 196 32.31 -29.68 14.34
CA THR A 196 31.73 -29.37 13.04
C THR A 196 30.29 -28.93 13.20
N MET A 197 29.84 -28.08 12.30
CA MET A 197 28.49 -27.56 12.28
C MET A 197 27.93 -27.72 10.87
N LYS A 198 26.86 -28.52 10.74
CA LYS A 198 26.24 -28.83 9.46
C LYS A 198 24.73 -28.66 9.58
N MET A 199 24.14 -28.04 8.57
CA MET A 199 22.69 -28.05 8.43
C MET A 199 22.23 -29.40 7.88
N THR A 200 21.10 -29.90 8.36
CA THR A 200 20.42 -31.06 7.75
C THR A 200 19.98 -30.73 6.31
N VAL A 201 19.82 -31.75 5.47
CA VAL A 201 19.37 -31.59 4.07
C VAL A 201 18.03 -30.86 3.98
N ASP A 202 17.17 -31.04 4.99
CA ASP A 202 15.86 -30.41 5.08
C ASP A 202 15.90 -29.00 5.71
N GLU A 203 17.07 -28.48 6.09
CA GLU A 203 17.32 -27.19 6.75
C GLU A 203 16.59 -26.95 8.10
N LYS A 204 15.95 -27.98 8.64
CA LYS A 204 15.16 -27.91 9.89
C LYS A 204 16.00 -28.02 11.16
N TYR A 205 17.15 -28.70 11.07
CA TYR A 205 18.02 -28.92 12.22
C TYR A 205 19.45 -28.51 11.89
N LEU A 206 20.06 -27.78 12.82
CA LEU A 206 21.49 -27.53 12.86
C LEU A 206 22.14 -28.60 13.73
N VAL A 207 22.97 -29.44 13.12
CA VAL A 207 23.72 -30.50 13.79
C VAL A 207 25.11 -30.00 14.11
N ILE A 208 25.40 -29.87 15.40
CA ILE A 208 26.70 -29.48 15.92
C ILE A 208 27.34 -30.73 16.53
N THR A 209 28.42 -31.21 15.93
CA THR A 209 29.22 -32.31 16.48
C THR A 209 30.43 -31.71 17.17
N LEU A 210 30.49 -31.85 18.49
CA LEU A 210 31.52 -31.29 19.37
C LEU A 210 32.48 -32.41 19.76
N TYR A 211 33.78 -32.13 19.74
CA TYR A 211 34.83 -33.06 20.13
C TYR A 211 35.62 -32.52 21.31
N HIS A 212 35.94 -33.40 22.26
CA HIS A 212 36.76 -33.13 23.45
C HIS A 212 36.29 -31.88 24.21
N GLY A 213 35.24 -32.04 25.01
CA GLY A 213 34.60 -30.91 25.66
C GLY A 213 34.04 -31.21 27.04
N LYS A 214 33.52 -30.16 27.67
CA LYS A 214 32.89 -30.19 29.00
C LYS A 214 31.62 -29.36 28.98
N THR A 215 30.52 -29.93 29.47
CA THR A 215 29.27 -29.23 29.73
C THR A 215 29.13 -28.98 31.23
N TYR A 216 28.82 -27.74 31.58
CA TYR A 216 28.52 -27.28 32.92
C TYR A 216 27.01 -26.99 32.98
N ASP A 217 26.32 -27.56 33.96
CA ASP A 217 24.88 -27.39 34.15
C ASP A 217 24.55 -27.09 35.62
N GLU A 218 23.93 -25.93 35.87
CA GLU A 218 23.50 -25.47 37.17
C GLU A 218 22.02 -25.84 37.38
N ILE A 219 21.80 -26.94 38.10
CA ILE A 219 20.46 -27.51 38.27
C ILE A 219 19.70 -26.70 39.33
N GLN A 220 18.56 -26.09 38.98
CA GLN A 220 17.71 -25.41 39.94
C GLN A 220 16.84 -26.43 40.71
N THR A 221 16.94 -26.44 42.05
CA THR A 221 16.02 -27.18 42.91
C THR A 221 14.66 -26.47 43.03
N ASP A 222 13.61 -27.24 43.32
CA ASP A 222 12.20 -26.83 43.29
C ASP A 222 11.91 -25.49 44.03
N ARG A 223 11.19 -24.58 43.36
CA ARG A 223 11.01 -23.16 43.78
C ARG A 223 10.14 -22.97 45.03
N ARG A 224 9.67 -24.05 45.66
CA ARG A 224 8.66 -24.02 46.73
C ARG A 224 9.21 -23.64 48.10
N ASN A 225 10.51 -23.82 48.36
CA ASN A 225 11.13 -23.47 49.64
C ASN A 225 12.28 -22.49 49.47
N ARG A 226 12.01 -21.21 49.77
CA ARG A 226 12.91 -20.07 49.55
C ARG A 226 14.13 -20.00 50.48
N ARG A 227 14.27 -20.94 51.43
CA ARG A 227 15.29 -20.91 52.50
C ARG A 227 16.51 -21.80 52.23
N ASP A 228 16.41 -22.79 51.33
CA ASP A 228 17.51 -23.72 51.00
C ASP A 228 17.77 -23.75 49.48
N PHE A 229 18.09 -22.59 48.88
CA PHE A 229 18.57 -22.58 47.51
C PHE A 229 19.97 -23.18 47.45
N THR A 230 20.08 -24.41 46.98
CA THR A 230 21.35 -25.00 46.56
C THR A 230 21.38 -25.03 45.04
N TYR A 231 22.51 -24.61 44.46
CA TYR A 231 22.78 -24.68 43.02
C TYR A 231 23.79 -25.80 42.79
N PRO A 232 23.37 -27.09 42.82
CA PRO A 232 24.28 -28.18 42.51
C PRO A 232 24.79 -28.03 41.07
N LEU A 233 26.10 -27.90 40.94
CA LEU A 233 26.78 -27.84 39.66
C LEU A 233 27.07 -29.26 39.16
N ARG A 234 26.48 -29.62 38.03
CA ARG A 234 26.82 -30.82 37.28
C ARG A 234 27.87 -30.50 36.22
N ARG A 235 28.85 -31.41 36.05
CA ARG A 235 29.90 -31.32 35.03
C ARG A 235 29.99 -32.64 34.29
N ASP A 236 29.73 -32.59 32.99
CA ASP A 236 29.82 -33.75 32.11
C ASP A 236 30.99 -33.53 31.14
N ALA A 237 31.94 -34.46 31.10
CA ALA A 237 33.06 -34.45 30.14
C ALA A 237 32.77 -35.46 29.03
N PHE A 238 33.05 -35.10 27.79
CA PHE A 238 32.74 -35.92 26.62
C PHE A 238 33.88 -35.92 25.60
N GLU A 239 34.10 -37.06 24.95
CA GLU A 239 34.98 -37.18 23.79
C GLU A 239 34.27 -36.72 22.51
N GLU A 240 33.01 -37.09 22.35
CA GLU A 240 32.13 -36.66 21.26
C GLU A 240 30.73 -36.38 21.80
N GLN A 241 30.15 -35.24 21.40
CA GLN A 241 28.77 -34.88 21.71
C GLN A 241 28.09 -34.28 20.49
N VAL A 242 26.94 -34.85 20.12
CA VAL A 242 26.09 -34.32 19.04
C VAL A 242 24.96 -33.52 19.64
N MET A 243 24.87 -32.24 19.26
CA MET A 243 23.77 -31.34 19.59
C MET A 243 22.94 -31.08 18.33
N MET A 244 21.63 -31.27 18.43
CA MET A 244 20.69 -30.95 17.36
C MET A 244 19.82 -29.78 17.81
N ILE A 245 19.96 -28.64 17.13
CA ILE A 245 19.15 -27.46 17.41
C ILE A 245 18.08 -27.36 16.33
N GLU A 246 16.81 -27.29 16.73
CA GLU A 246 15.69 -27.03 15.82
C GLU A 246 15.76 -25.59 15.31
N MET A 247 15.88 -25.44 13.99
CA MET A 247 15.99 -24.15 13.32
C MET A 247 14.60 -23.64 12.96
N LYS A 248 14.06 -22.72 13.78
CA LYS A 248 12.77 -22.08 13.52
C LYS A 248 12.97 -20.82 12.66
N GLY A 249 12.26 -20.74 11.53
CA GLY A 249 12.25 -19.55 10.66
C GLY A 249 13.39 -19.45 9.62
N PHE A 250 14.10 -20.56 9.35
CA PHE A 250 15.06 -20.65 8.25
C PHE A 250 14.43 -21.19 6.95
N GLY A 251 13.43 -22.06 7.05
CA GLY A 251 12.56 -22.45 5.94
C GLY A 251 11.46 -21.41 5.66
N LEU A 252 11.06 -21.28 4.39
CA LEU A 252 9.96 -20.38 4.00
C LEU A 252 8.61 -21.03 4.33
N ASP A 253 8.08 -20.72 5.52
CA ASP A 253 6.73 -21.10 5.89
C ASP A 253 5.72 -20.24 5.12
N ARG A 254 4.92 -20.87 4.26
CA ARG A 254 3.87 -20.17 3.51
C ARG A 254 2.78 -19.72 4.47
N THR A 255 2.68 -18.42 4.70
CA THR A 255 1.61 -17.86 5.53
C THR A 255 0.25 -18.11 4.86
N ASP A 256 -0.76 -18.47 5.67
CA ASP A 256 -2.12 -18.59 5.16
C ASP A 256 -2.59 -17.27 4.55
N GLU A 257 -2.84 -17.32 3.25
CA GLU A 257 -3.38 -16.25 2.43
C GLU A 257 -4.65 -15.62 3.02
N SER A 258 -5.43 -16.39 3.80
CA SER A 258 -6.65 -15.93 4.46
C SER A 258 -6.45 -14.72 5.36
N LEU A 259 -5.26 -14.58 5.97
CA LEU A 259 -4.90 -13.45 6.83
C LEU A 259 -4.90 -12.11 6.06
N PHE A 260 -4.64 -12.17 4.76
CA PHE A 260 -4.54 -10.99 3.91
C PHE A 260 -5.80 -10.73 3.08
N LYS A 261 -6.65 -11.75 2.85
CA LYS A 261 -7.89 -11.67 2.03
C LYS A 261 -8.83 -10.52 2.43
N GLY A 262 -8.84 -10.11 3.69
CA GLY A 262 -9.69 -9.02 4.19
C GLY A 262 -9.24 -7.61 3.76
N ASN A 263 -8.04 -7.44 3.20
CA ASN A 263 -7.53 -6.13 2.79
C ASN A 263 -8.17 -5.64 1.49
N TYR A 264 -8.57 -4.37 1.48
CA TYR A 264 -9.24 -3.71 0.34
C TYR A 264 -8.47 -3.84 -0.99
N ASN A 265 -7.14 -3.81 -0.98
CA ASN A 265 -6.29 -3.95 -2.20
C ASN A 265 -6.32 -5.35 -2.85
N MET A 266 -6.87 -6.34 -2.17
CA MET A 266 -6.86 -7.76 -2.57
C MET A 266 -8.22 -8.27 -3.01
N LEU A 267 -9.19 -7.37 -3.15
CA LEU A 267 -10.56 -7.70 -3.45
C LEU A 267 -10.93 -7.33 -4.89
N SER A 268 -11.77 -8.18 -5.49
CA SER A 268 -12.49 -7.87 -6.72
C SER A 268 -13.60 -6.86 -6.46
N LEU A 269 -14.14 -6.24 -7.51
CA LEU A 269 -15.24 -5.27 -7.41
C LEU A 269 -16.47 -5.86 -6.70
N SER A 270 -16.84 -7.10 -7.02
CA SER A 270 -18.00 -7.77 -6.40
C SER A 270 -17.79 -7.97 -4.90
N GLN A 271 -16.59 -8.38 -4.50
CA GLN A 271 -16.24 -8.53 -3.08
C GLN A 271 -16.18 -7.18 -2.37
N LEU A 272 -15.58 -6.16 -3.00
CA LEU A 272 -15.53 -4.80 -2.45
C LEU A 272 -16.94 -4.26 -2.16
N ARG A 273 -17.90 -4.45 -3.09
CA ARG A 273 -19.30 -4.05 -2.89
C ARG A 273 -19.97 -4.82 -1.76
N TYR A 274 -19.75 -6.12 -1.67
CA TYR A 274 -20.27 -6.92 -0.56
C TYR A 274 -19.76 -6.42 0.80
N TYR A 275 -18.46 -6.13 0.92
CA TYR A 275 -17.90 -5.57 2.15
C TYR A 275 -18.38 -4.13 2.41
N GLU A 276 -18.57 -3.31 1.37
CA GLU A 276 -19.16 -1.98 1.47
C GLU A 276 -20.56 -2.06 2.09
N ASP A 277 -21.44 -2.88 1.54
CA ASP A 277 -22.82 -3.07 2.01
C ASP A 277 -22.86 -3.58 3.46
N SER A 278 -21.97 -4.54 3.78
CA SER A 278 -21.84 -5.07 5.14
C SER A 278 -21.41 -3.99 6.14
N ILE A 279 -20.41 -3.17 5.81
CA ILE A 279 -19.93 -2.11 6.70
C ILE A 279 -20.99 -1.01 6.86
N VAL A 280 -21.70 -0.66 5.79
CA VAL A 280 -22.81 0.30 5.84
C VAL A 280 -23.93 -0.20 6.75
N LYS A 281 -24.28 -1.50 6.66
CA LYS A 281 -25.27 -2.13 7.53
C LYS A 281 -24.84 -2.09 8.99
N ASP A 282 -23.58 -2.42 9.29
CA ASP A 282 -23.02 -2.35 10.64
C ASP A 282 -23.11 -0.94 11.23
N ILE A 283 -22.76 0.08 10.44
CA ILE A 283 -22.85 1.50 10.86
C ILE A 283 -24.30 1.87 11.17
N LYS A 284 -25.26 1.45 10.33
CA LYS A 284 -26.70 1.69 10.59
C LYS A 284 -27.18 1.02 11.86
N ILE A 285 -26.75 -0.21 12.13
CA ILE A 285 -27.10 -0.95 13.36
C ILE A 285 -26.54 -0.23 14.58
N LEU A 286 -25.28 0.24 14.54
CA LEU A 286 -24.69 1.02 15.62
C LEU A 286 -25.46 2.31 15.90
N TYR A 287 -25.85 3.03 14.84
CA TYR A 287 -26.64 4.26 14.97
C TYR A 287 -28.04 4.00 15.56
N TYR A 288 -28.72 2.94 15.12
CA TYR A 288 -30.01 2.54 15.67
C TYR A 288 -29.90 2.13 17.15
N GLY A 289 -28.89 1.31 17.47
CA GLY A 289 -28.60 0.90 18.85
C GLY A 289 -28.26 2.08 19.75
N LEU A 290 -27.54 3.08 19.22
CA LEU A 290 -27.26 4.33 19.92
C LEU A 290 -28.54 5.07 20.27
N ASN A 291 -29.39 5.34 19.28
CA ASN A 291 -30.66 6.02 19.48
C ASN A 291 -31.57 5.27 20.45
N GLN A 292 -31.65 3.95 20.34
CA GLN A 292 -32.46 3.12 21.24
C GLN A 292 -31.94 3.17 22.67
N SER A 293 -30.63 3.07 22.86
CA SER A 293 -30.00 3.10 24.19
C SER A 293 -30.13 4.47 24.83
N LEU A 294 -29.95 5.56 24.06
CA LEU A 294 -30.17 6.92 24.54
C LEU A 294 -31.64 7.13 24.92
N ASN A 295 -32.58 6.76 24.05
CA ASN A 295 -34.01 6.87 24.36
C ASN A 295 -34.41 6.07 25.60
N ARG A 296 -33.83 4.87 25.80
CA ARG A 296 -34.08 4.09 27.02
C ARG A 296 -33.49 4.78 28.26
N ALA A 297 -32.24 5.22 28.17
CA ALA A 297 -31.55 5.90 29.27
C ALA A 297 -32.26 7.19 29.70
N THR A 298 -32.70 8.02 28.75
CA THR A 298 -33.30 9.33 29.02
C THR A 298 -34.82 9.29 29.25
N TYR A 299 -35.58 8.46 28.53
CA TYR A 299 -37.05 8.48 28.60
C TYR A 299 -37.66 7.26 29.31
N ALA A 300 -37.05 6.08 29.23
CA ALA A 300 -37.68 4.83 29.69
C ALA A 300 -37.25 4.38 31.09
N SER A 301 -36.05 4.75 31.55
CA SER A 301 -35.55 4.37 32.89
C SER A 301 -36.44 4.87 34.04
N PHE A 302 -37.21 5.95 33.83
CA PHE A 302 -38.10 6.53 34.84
C PHE A 302 -39.56 6.05 34.79
N ARG A 303 -39.98 5.33 33.73
CA ARG A 303 -41.25 4.58 33.75
C ARG A 303 -40.98 3.15 34.20
N GLY A 304 -40.76 2.99 35.51
CA GLY A 304 -40.69 1.69 36.20
C GLY A 304 -42.02 0.93 36.22
N GLY A 305 -42.71 0.84 35.09
CA GLY A 305 -43.92 0.05 34.93
C GLY A 305 -43.88 -0.63 33.57
N ARG A 306 -44.31 -1.88 33.51
CA ARG A 306 -44.57 -2.65 32.28
C ARG A 306 -45.67 -1.97 31.44
N GLY A 307 -45.42 -0.78 30.94
CA GLY A 307 -46.30 -0.05 30.04
C GLY A 307 -46.05 -0.53 28.63
N ARG A 308 -47.09 -1.11 28.02
CA ARG A 308 -47.14 -1.45 26.60
C ARG A 308 -46.58 -0.30 25.74
N PRO A 309 -45.93 -0.59 24.61
CA PRO A 309 -45.64 0.46 23.63
C PRO A 309 -46.95 1.19 23.36
N VAL A 310 -46.92 2.52 23.42
CA VAL A 310 -48.09 3.35 23.15
C VAL A 310 -48.47 3.13 21.68
N GLU A 311 -49.32 2.15 21.42
CA GLU A 311 -50.04 2.03 20.16
C GLU A 311 -50.86 3.31 20.00
N HIS A 312 -50.77 3.86 18.79
CA HIS A 312 -51.47 5.04 18.31
C HIS A 312 -52.68 5.46 19.14
N ILE A 313 -52.51 6.48 19.98
CA ILE A 313 -53.63 7.21 20.57
C ILE A 313 -54.30 7.97 19.41
N ARG A 314 -55.29 7.34 18.78
CA ARG A 314 -56.25 7.95 17.86
C ARG A 314 -57.43 8.54 18.65
N ASP A 315 -57.17 9.17 19.79
CA ASP A 315 -58.18 9.95 20.51
C ASP A 315 -57.86 11.44 20.41
N SER A 316 -58.80 12.18 19.83
CA SER A 316 -58.80 13.63 19.62
C SER A 316 -58.89 14.45 20.92
N SER A 317 -58.71 13.83 22.09
CA SER A 317 -58.44 14.53 23.35
C SER A 317 -56.95 14.40 23.65
N ALA A 318 -56.15 15.36 23.14
CA ALA A 318 -54.73 15.43 23.46
C ALA A 318 -54.55 15.31 24.98
N PRO A 319 -53.78 14.32 25.48
CA PRO A 319 -53.54 14.20 26.91
C PRO A 319 -52.97 15.53 27.39
N LYS A 320 -53.53 16.12 28.45
CA LYS A 320 -53.03 17.36 29.05
C LYS A 320 -51.52 17.21 29.23
N ILE A 321 -50.75 17.99 28.47
CA ILE A 321 -49.30 18.01 28.60
C ILE A 321 -49.02 18.75 29.91
N TYR A 322 -48.81 17.99 30.98
CA TYR A 322 -48.32 18.54 32.23
C TYR A 322 -46.87 18.97 31.99
N VAL A 323 -46.63 20.27 31.90
CA VAL A 323 -45.29 20.82 31.93
C VAL A 323 -44.78 20.71 33.36
N LEU A 324 -44.09 19.60 33.66
CA LEU A 324 -43.43 19.43 34.96
C LEU A 324 -42.32 20.47 35.09
N LYS A 325 -42.43 21.36 36.09
CA LYS A 325 -41.32 22.23 36.52
C LYS A 325 -40.37 21.40 37.38
N MET A 326 -39.29 20.90 36.79
CA MET A 326 -38.33 20.03 37.48
C MET A 326 -37.66 20.70 38.67
N ASP A 327 -37.41 22.01 38.60
CA ASP A 327 -36.80 22.75 39.70
C ASP A 327 -37.69 22.78 40.94
N SER A 328 -39.01 22.96 40.74
CA SER A 328 -39.99 22.94 41.83
C SER A 328 -40.12 21.55 42.46
N LEU A 329 -40.03 20.49 41.66
CA LEU A 329 -40.05 19.11 42.16
C LEU A 329 -38.78 18.76 42.93
N LEU A 330 -37.61 19.16 42.42
CA LEU A 330 -36.34 18.95 43.12
C LEU A 330 -36.30 19.71 44.45
N ALA A 331 -36.79 20.96 44.47
CA ALA A 331 -36.89 21.78 45.68
C ALA A 331 -37.84 21.18 46.73
N SER A 332 -38.82 20.37 46.32
CA SER A 332 -39.76 19.70 47.23
C SER A 332 -39.19 18.46 47.94
N LEU A 333 -38.01 17.97 47.54
CA LEU A 333 -37.35 16.80 48.12
C LEU A 333 -36.47 17.17 49.33
N SER A 334 -36.24 16.21 50.24
CA SER A 334 -35.27 16.37 51.33
C SER A 334 -33.84 16.54 50.79
N SER A 335 -32.95 17.22 51.52
CA SER A 335 -31.57 17.47 51.08
C SER A 335 -30.79 16.19 50.73
N GLN A 336 -31.04 15.09 51.44
CA GLN A 336 -30.45 13.78 51.14
C GLN A 336 -30.99 13.21 49.81
N ASN A 337 -32.30 13.29 49.57
CA ASN A 337 -32.93 12.81 48.33
C ASN A 337 -32.55 13.69 47.13
N GLN A 338 -32.34 14.99 47.34
CA GLN A 338 -31.81 15.90 46.31
C GLN A 338 -30.40 15.46 45.88
N LEU A 339 -29.49 15.25 46.83
CA LEU A 339 -28.11 14.85 46.54
C LEU A 339 -28.05 13.46 45.86
N GLN A 340 -28.87 12.51 46.30
CA GLN A 340 -28.97 11.20 45.66
C GLN A 340 -29.48 11.30 44.21
N SER A 341 -30.52 12.10 43.96
CA SER A 341 -31.08 12.30 42.62
C SER A 341 -30.07 12.96 41.67
N ILE A 342 -29.35 13.98 42.16
CA ILE A 342 -28.29 14.65 41.40
C ILE A 342 -27.15 13.68 41.05
N ASN A 343 -26.67 12.89 42.02
CA ASN A 343 -25.60 11.92 41.78
C ASN A 343 -26.01 10.81 40.81
N GLN A 344 -27.26 10.35 40.88
CA GLN A 344 -27.80 9.39 39.93
C GLN A 344 -27.91 9.98 38.52
N ALA A 345 -28.41 11.21 38.39
CA ALA A 345 -28.48 11.93 37.12
C ALA A 345 -27.09 12.15 36.52
N LEU A 346 -26.12 12.57 37.33
CA LEU A 346 -24.74 12.77 36.93
C LEU A 346 -24.08 11.47 36.48
N THR A 347 -24.34 10.35 37.17
CA THR A 347 -23.84 9.03 36.78
C THR A 347 -24.44 8.58 35.44
N GLN A 348 -25.74 8.76 35.24
CA GLN A 348 -26.41 8.44 33.97
C GLN A 348 -25.92 9.33 32.82
N ALA A 349 -25.70 10.63 33.07
CA ALA A 349 -25.16 11.56 32.09
C ALA A 349 -23.74 11.16 31.67
N ARG A 350 -22.87 10.81 32.63
CA ARG A 350 -21.51 10.30 32.36
C ARG A 350 -21.53 8.99 31.59
N ALA A 351 -22.40 8.05 31.96
CA ALA A 351 -22.55 6.78 31.25
C ALA A 351 -23.01 6.98 29.79
N SER A 352 -23.98 7.88 29.58
CA SER A 352 -24.48 8.25 28.26
C SER A 352 -23.39 8.92 27.41
N MET A 353 -22.61 9.84 28.01
CA MET A 353 -21.47 10.47 27.35
C MET A 353 -20.44 9.42 26.92
N ASN A 354 -20.02 8.54 27.82
CA ASN A 354 -19.07 7.47 27.49
C ASN A 354 -19.58 6.58 26.36
N TYR A 355 -20.86 6.19 26.40
CA TYR A 355 -21.45 5.37 25.35
C TYR A 355 -21.52 6.08 24.00
N ILE A 356 -21.87 7.38 23.98
CA ILE A 356 -21.83 8.22 22.76
C ILE A 356 -20.39 8.29 22.23
N THR A 357 -19.41 8.57 23.09
CA THR A 357 -18.00 8.69 22.68
C THR A 357 -17.47 7.37 22.12
N THR A 358 -17.72 6.23 22.79
CA THR A 358 -17.31 4.91 22.29
C THR A 358 -18.02 4.53 20.99
N THR A 359 -19.30 4.85 20.85
CA THR A 359 -20.04 4.57 19.61
C THR A 359 -19.56 5.46 18.47
N TYR A 360 -19.24 6.72 18.76
CA TYR A 360 -18.67 7.66 17.81
C TYR A 360 -17.29 7.19 17.33
N THR A 361 -16.38 6.81 18.23
CA THR A 361 -15.04 6.32 17.82
C THR A 361 -15.12 5.03 17.01
N ASN A 362 -16.01 4.09 17.39
CA ASN A 362 -16.25 2.87 16.63
C ASN A 362 -16.81 3.18 15.23
N THR A 363 -17.80 4.07 15.15
CA THR A 363 -18.42 4.48 13.89
C THR A 363 -17.43 5.22 13.00
N ASP A 364 -16.61 6.12 13.54
CA ASP A 364 -15.56 6.83 12.78
C ASP A 364 -14.53 5.84 12.22
N SER A 365 -14.09 4.86 13.02
CA SER A 365 -13.15 3.83 12.56
C SER A 365 -13.72 2.98 11.42
N LYS A 366 -15.00 2.57 11.52
CA LYS A 366 -15.72 1.85 10.45
C LYS A 366 -15.91 2.73 9.22
N THR A 367 -16.18 4.02 9.40
CA THR A 367 -16.35 4.98 8.29
C THR A 367 -15.03 5.24 7.57
N ARG A 368 -13.92 5.37 8.31
CA ARG A 368 -12.56 5.41 7.73
C ARG A 368 -12.25 4.15 6.93
N ARG A 369 -12.63 2.98 7.44
CA ARG A 369 -12.47 1.72 6.74
C ARG A 369 -13.32 1.69 5.46
N LEU A 370 -14.62 2.00 5.54
CA LEU A 370 -15.55 2.06 4.41
C LEU A 370 -14.99 2.89 3.25
N ARG A 371 -14.44 4.06 3.56
CA ARG A 371 -13.84 4.96 2.55
C ARG A 371 -12.68 4.33 1.80
N LYS A 372 -11.85 3.49 2.44
CA LYS A 372 -10.78 2.77 1.74
C LYS A 372 -11.35 1.78 0.71
N TYR A 373 -12.44 1.08 1.04
CA TYR A 373 -13.10 0.18 0.08
C TYR A 373 -13.69 0.98 -1.10
N GLN A 374 -14.38 2.09 -0.82
CA GLN A 374 -14.93 2.97 -1.86
C GLN A 374 -13.84 3.57 -2.76
N ILE A 375 -12.71 3.98 -2.19
CA ILE A 375 -11.54 4.46 -2.94
C ILE A 375 -11.03 3.39 -3.91
N GLU A 376 -10.85 2.14 -3.47
CA GLU A 376 -10.40 1.07 -4.38
C GLU A 376 -11.42 0.74 -5.46
N ILE A 377 -12.72 0.79 -5.15
CA ILE A 377 -13.77 0.63 -6.16
C ILE A 377 -13.56 1.65 -7.27
N GLN A 378 -13.43 2.93 -6.90
CA GLN A 378 -13.22 4.00 -7.88
C GLN A 378 -11.87 3.86 -8.60
N ARG A 379 -10.81 3.45 -7.91
CA ARG A 379 -9.48 3.24 -8.50
C ARG A 379 -9.50 2.27 -9.67
N LYS A 380 -10.28 1.18 -9.59
CA LYS A 380 -10.40 0.20 -10.68
C LYS A 380 -10.94 0.84 -11.97
N PHE A 381 -11.87 1.79 -11.85
CA PHE A 381 -12.42 2.53 -12.99
C PHE A 381 -11.48 3.64 -13.47
N THR A 382 -10.97 4.46 -12.55
CA THR A 382 -10.12 5.61 -12.91
C THR A 382 -8.82 5.17 -13.56
N LEU A 383 -8.31 3.99 -13.23
CA LEU A 383 -7.17 3.38 -13.92
C LEU A 383 -7.39 3.28 -15.44
N SER A 384 -8.51 2.68 -15.81
CA SER A 384 -8.85 2.41 -17.21
C SER A 384 -9.17 3.71 -17.94
N PHE A 385 -9.80 4.66 -17.25
CA PHE A 385 -10.09 5.97 -17.79
C PHE A 385 -8.82 6.83 -17.98
N ALA A 386 -7.83 6.71 -17.09
CA ALA A 386 -6.55 7.41 -17.22
C ALA A 386 -5.85 7.04 -18.54
N CYS A 387 -5.84 5.77 -18.91
CA CYS A 387 -5.27 5.29 -20.18
C CYS A 387 -5.85 6.03 -21.39
N PHE A 388 -7.16 6.24 -21.37
CA PHE A 388 -7.86 6.99 -22.41
C PHE A 388 -7.46 8.47 -22.41
N ILE A 389 -7.49 9.15 -21.25
CA ILE A 389 -7.08 10.55 -21.12
C ILE A 389 -5.65 10.76 -21.65
N PHE A 390 -4.71 9.90 -21.22
CA PHE A 390 -3.31 10.02 -21.58
C PHE A 390 -3.06 9.81 -23.07
N PHE A 391 -3.82 8.94 -23.74
CA PHE A 391 -3.80 8.85 -25.19
C PHE A 391 -4.25 10.16 -25.87
N PHE A 392 -5.34 10.77 -25.40
CA PHE A 392 -5.86 12.03 -25.94
C PHE A 392 -5.02 13.25 -25.59
N ILE A 393 -4.09 13.14 -24.64
CA ILE A 393 -3.05 14.15 -24.42
C ILE A 393 -1.86 13.87 -25.35
N GLY A 394 -1.39 12.62 -25.40
CA GLY A 394 -0.17 12.25 -26.10
C GLY A 394 -0.26 12.35 -27.63
N ALA A 395 -1.33 11.82 -28.21
CA ALA A 395 -1.49 11.82 -29.67
C ALA A 395 -1.50 13.22 -30.30
N PRO A 396 -2.32 14.18 -29.84
CA PRO A 396 -2.30 15.52 -30.42
C PRO A 396 -1.02 16.29 -30.10
N LEU A 397 -0.45 16.10 -28.92
CA LEU A 397 0.77 16.81 -28.56
C LEU A 397 1.97 16.30 -29.37
N GLY A 398 2.02 15.00 -29.68
CA GLY A 398 3.01 14.43 -30.59
C GLY A 398 2.89 14.99 -32.00
N ALA A 399 1.65 15.11 -32.49
CA ALA A 399 1.35 15.71 -33.79
C ALA A 399 1.74 17.19 -33.89
N ILE A 400 1.67 17.94 -32.78
CA ILE A 400 2.06 19.36 -32.71
C ILE A 400 3.59 19.51 -32.66
N ILE A 401 4.27 18.71 -31.83
CA ILE A 401 5.70 18.87 -31.57
C ILE A 401 6.56 18.39 -32.73
N ARG A 402 6.11 17.37 -33.49
CA ARG A 402 6.80 16.83 -34.68
C ARG A 402 8.26 16.44 -34.42
N LYS A 403 8.55 15.96 -33.20
CA LYS A 403 9.83 15.36 -32.81
C LYS A 403 9.52 14.02 -32.14
N GLY A 404 9.82 12.93 -32.81
CA GLY A 404 9.51 11.57 -32.36
C GLY A 404 10.70 10.80 -31.79
N GLY A 405 11.92 11.35 -31.87
CA GLY A 405 13.07 10.81 -31.15
C GLY A 405 12.82 10.64 -29.64
N LEU A 406 13.51 9.69 -28.99
CA LEU A 406 13.23 9.25 -27.62
C LEU A 406 13.20 10.36 -26.55
N GLY A 407 14.01 11.42 -26.69
CA GLY A 407 14.22 12.43 -25.63
C GLY A 407 12.99 13.29 -25.30
N MET A 408 12.49 14.04 -26.28
CA MET A 408 11.41 15.04 -26.05
C MET A 408 10.08 14.42 -25.59
N PRO A 409 9.57 13.34 -26.22
CA PRO A 409 8.38 12.62 -25.74
C PRO A 409 8.52 12.13 -24.31
N THR A 410 9.69 11.64 -23.90
CA THR A 410 9.92 11.12 -22.55
C THR A 410 9.76 12.21 -21.50
N VAL A 411 10.45 13.35 -21.67
CA VAL A 411 10.41 14.47 -20.71
C VAL A 411 8.98 14.98 -20.53
N ILE A 412 8.26 15.15 -21.64
CA ILE A 412 6.89 15.64 -21.59
C ILE A 412 5.95 14.61 -20.96
N SER A 413 6.14 13.33 -21.27
CA SER A 413 5.36 12.24 -20.66
C SER A 413 5.51 12.24 -19.15
N ILE A 414 6.76 12.35 -18.66
CA ILE A 414 7.07 12.39 -17.24
C ILE A 414 6.41 13.61 -16.58
N LEU A 415 6.47 14.79 -17.20
CA LEU A 415 5.84 16.01 -16.66
C LEU A 415 4.33 15.85 -16.47
N PHE A 416 3.62 15.43 -17.52
CA PHE A 416 2.16 15.19 -17.44
C PHE A 416 1.81 14.10 -16.44
N PHE A 417 2.63 13.05 -16.36
CA PHE A 417 2.43 11.98 -15.41
C PHE A 417 2.65 12.42 -13.96
N ILE A 418 3.70 13.19 -13.68
CA ILE A 418 3.93 13.76 -12.34
C ILE A 418 2.76 14.66 -11.95
N PHE A 419 2.29 15.52 -12.87
CA PHE A 419 1.14 16.39 -12.62
C PHE A 419 -0.13 15.59 -12.31
N TYR A 420 -0.43 14.57 -13.12
CA TYR A 420 -1.52 13.61 -12.86
C TYR A 420 -1.37 12.94 -11.49
N TYR A 421 -0.18 12.42 -11.18
CA TYR A 421 0.09 11.66 -9.97
C TYR A 421 -0.06 12.52 -8.71
N ILE A 422 0.45 13.76 -8.72
CA ILE A 422 0.31 14.70 -7.60
C ILE A 422 -1.16 15.00 -7.32
N ILE A 423 -1.94 15.29 -8.36
CA ILE A 423 -3.38 15.60 -8.21
C ILE A 423 -4.14 14.37 -7.74
N SER A 424 -3.88 13.20 -8.34
CA SER A 424 -4.53 11.95 -7.97
C SER A 424 -4.22 11.56 -6.53
N LEU A 425 -2.96 11.68 -6.10
CA LEU A 425 -2.54 11.37 -4.72
C LEU A 425 -3.15 12.35 -3.72
N SER A 426 -3.22 13.64 -4.06
CA SER A 426 -3.87 14.65 -3.22
C SER A 426 -5.37 14.39 -3.09
N GLY A 427 -6.05 14.09 -4.20
CA GLY A 427 -7.48 13.75 -4.20
C GLY A 427 -7.79 12.50 -3.38
N GLU A 428 -6.96 11.45 -3.50
CA GLU A 428 -7.07 10.26 -2.67
C GLU A 428 -6.88 10.58 -1.18
N LYS A 429 -5.89 11.42 -0.84
CA LYS A 429 -5.66 11.83 0.55
C LYS A 429 -6.85 12.61 1.10
N PHE A 430 -7.42 13.53 0.33
CA PHE A 430 -8.62 14.28 0.75
C PHE A 430 -9.85 13.38 0.93
N ALA A 431 -10.04 12.38 0.07
CA ALA A 431 -11.09 11.38 0.26
C ALA A 431 -10.87 10.54 1.53
N ARG A 432 -9.62 10.17 1.80
CA ARG A 432 -9.23 9.39 2.99
C ARG A 432 -9.37 10.17 4.29
N GLU A 433 -9.31 11.50 4.26
CA GLU A 433 -9.48 12.38 5.43
C GLU A 433 -10.89 12.98 5.58
N SER A 434 -11.87 12.55 4.79
CA SER A 434 -13.28 13.01 4.83
C SER A 434 -13.48 14.46 4.39
N ILE A 435 -12.50 15.05 3.70
CA ILE A 435 -12.62 16.42 3.19
C ILE A 435 -13.56 16.44 1.97
N ILE A 436 -13.42 15.43 1.11
CA ILE A 436 -14.26 15.24 -0.08
C ILE A 436 -14.76 13.79 -0.16
N THR A 437 -15.79 13.55 -0.98
CA THR A 437 -16.29 12.19 -1.18
C THR A 437 -15.28 11.31 -1.93
N PRO A 438 -15.24 9.98 -1.71
CA PRO A 438 -14.36 9.07 -2.44
C PRO A 438 -14.49 9.15 -3.95
N PHE A 439 -15.72 9.36 -4.45
CA PHE A 439 -15.95 9.57 -5.87
C PHE A 439 -15.25 10.84 -6.37
N GLN A 440 -15.50 11.99 -5.75
CA GLN A 440 -14.87 13.25 -6.16
C GLN A 440 -13.34 13.19 -6.09
N GLY A 441 -12.80 12.65 -4.99
CA GLY A 441 -11.35 12.60 -4.79
C GLY A 441 -10.61 11.73 -5.79
N MET A 442 -11.20 10.61 -6.21
CA MET A 442 -10.56 9.71 -7.17
C MET A 442 -10.69 10.19 -8.63
N TRP A 443 -11.75 10.94 -8.95
CA TRP A 443 -12.01 11.45 -10.30
C TRP A 443 -11.47 12.86 -10.55
N ILE A 444 -10.92 13.55 -9.53
CA ILE A 444 -10.44 14.93 -9.65
C ILE A 444 -9.37 15.10 -10.75
N SER A 445 -8.44 14.15 -10.87
CA SER A 445 -7.41 14.17 -11.90
C SER A 445 -8.01 14.02 -13.30
N ALA A 446 -9.02 13.17 -13.45
CA ALA A 446 -9.75 12.99 -14.69
C ALA A 446 -10.54 14.24 -15.08
N VAL A 447 -11.22 14.88 -14.13
CA VAL A 447 -11.98 16.13 -14.36
C VAL A 447 -11.09 17.27 -14.83
N ILE A 448 -9.84 17.33 -14.36
CA ILE A 448 -8.87 18.37 -14.78
C ILE A 448 -8.23 18.05 -16.13
N LEU A 449 -7.77 16.81 -16.33
CA LEU A 449 -6.99 16.43 -17.52
C LEU A 449 -7.85 16.09 -18.74
N PHE A 450 -9.07 15.62 -18.55
CA PHE A 450 -9.94 15.23 -19.68
C PHE A 450 -10.33 16.44 -20.56
N PRO A 451 -10.78 17.58 -20.01
CA PRO A 451 -11.01 18.79 -20.81
C PRO A 451 -9.73 19.28 -21.50
N MET A 452 -8.57 19.17 -20.83
CA MET A 452 -7.28 19.53 -21.43
C MET A 452 -6.94 18.63 -22.63
N GLY A 453 -7.15 17.31 -22.52
CA GLY A 453 -6.97 16.37 -23.62
C GLY A 453 -7.89 16.67 -24.81
N ILE A 454 -9.17 16.99 -24.56
CA ILE A 454 -10.11 17.40 -25.61
C ILE A 454 -9.64 18.70 -26.27
N TRP A 455 -9.26 19.70 -25.48
CA TRP A 455 -8.78 20.98 -25.98
C TRP A 455 -7.52 20.84 -26.84
N LEU A 456 -6.54 20.03 -26.41
CA LEU A 456 -5.34 19.71 -27.18
C LEU A 456 -5.68 18.99 -28.49
N THR A 457 -6.61 18.04 -28.44
CA THR A 457 -7.08 17.31 -29.63
C THR A 457 -7.72 18.23 -30.65
N TYR A 458 -8.58 19.14 -30.19
CA TYR A 458 -9.20 20.16 -31.03
C TYR A 458 -8.14 21.06 -31.67
N LYS A 459 -7.20 21.58 -30.86
CA LYS A 459 -6.12 22.46 -31.34
C LYS A 459 -5.23 21.80 -32.39
N ALA A 460 -4.85 20.55 -32.18
CA ALA A 460 -4.04 19.78 -33.14
C ALA A 460 -4.80 19.48 -34.44
N ALA A 461 -6.13 19.35 -34.37
CA ALA A 461 -6.98 19.17 -35.54
C ALA A 461 -7.15 20.45 -36.36
N THR A 462 -7.14 21.63 -35.72
CA THR A 462 -7.30 22.93 -36.37
C THR A 462 -5.98 23.60 -36.81
N ASP A 463 -4.82 22.94 -36.66
CA ASP A 463 -3.46 23.48 -36.96
C ASP A 463 -3.25 24.92 -36.47
N SER A 464 -3.80 25.25 -35.29
CA SER A 464 -3.74 26.63 -34.79
C SER A 464 -2.32 26.99 -34.35
N THR A 465 -1.75 28.04 -34.94
CA THR A 465 -0.39 28.57 -34.76
C THR A 465 -0.04 29.09 -33.35
N ILE A 466 -1.01 29.09 -32.43
CA ILE A 466 -0.86 29.61 -31.05
C ILE A 466 0.11 28.76 -30.18
N MET A 467 0.43 27.53 -30.59
CA MET A 467 1.40 26.65 -29.92
C MET A 467 2.64 26.38 -30.78
N ASN A 468 3.10 27.36 -31.57
CA ASN A 468 4.45 27.31 -32.14
C ASN A 468 5.46 27.48 -31.00
N LEU A 469 6.39 26.53 -30.89
CA LEU A 469 7.47 26.55 -29.89
C LEU A 469 8.27 27.87 -29.96
N ASP A 470 8.31 28.50 -31.13
CA ASP A 470 8.94 29.80 -31.37
C ASP A 470 8.25 30.96 -30.61
N THR A 471 6.94 30.91 -30.42
CA THR A 471 6.19 31.91 -29.63
C THR A 471 6.52 31.81 -28.14
N TYR A 472 6.70 30.58 -27.61
CA TYR A 472 7.09 30.35 -26.21
C TYR A 472 8.59 30.62 -25.97
N THR A 473 9.47 30.32 -26.91
CA THR A 473 10.89 30.70 -26.80
C THR A 473 11.07 32.22 -26.84
N HIS A 474 10.23 32.96 -27.57
CA HIS A 474 10.17 34.43 -27.49
C HIS A 474 9.70 34.93 -26.12
N PHE A 475 8.69 34.30 -25.51
CA PHE A 475 8.24 34.63 -24.15
C PHE A 475 9.34 34.39 -23.10
N PHE A 476 10.03 33.25 -23.13
CA PHE A 476 11.14 32.96 -22.22
C PHE A 476 12.41 33.78 -22.51
N ARG A 477 12.67 34.17 -23.77
CA ARG A 477 13.75 35.11 -24.12
C ARG A 477 13.43 36.54 -23.65
N SER A 478 12.18 36.98 -23.78
CA SER A 478 11.67 38.25 -23.24
C SER A 478 11.83 38.31 -21.73
N LEU A 479 11.55 37.22 -21.01
CA LEU A 479 11.74 37.13 -19.56
C LEU A 479 13.22 37.20 -19.12
N LYS A 480 14.17 36.84 -19.99
CA LYS A 480 15.62 36.96 -19.73
C LYS A 480 16.20 38.34 -20.09
N GLN A 481 15.50 39.18 -20.83
CA GLN A 481 15.98 40.52 -21.17
C GLN A 481 16.09 41.49 -19.98
N PRO A 482 15.17 41.53 -18.99
CA PRO A 482 15.34 42.44 -17.84
C PRO A 482 16.53 42.05 -16.95
N PHE A 483 16.96 40.78 -16.95
CA PHE A 483 18.12 40.33 -16.17
C PHE A 483 19.47 40.74 -16.79
N LYS A 484 19.52 40.95 -18.11
CA LYS A 484 20.74 41.42 -18.81
C LYS A 484 20.94 42.93 -18.70
N LEU A 485 19.86 43.69 -18.51
CA LEU A 485 19.91 45.14 -18.29
C LEU A 485 20.35 45.54 -16.88
N LEU A 486 20.11 44.68 -15.87
CA LEU A 486 20.60 44.88 -14.50
C LEU A 486 22.09 44.55 -14.33
N SER A 487 22.64 43.66 -15.15
CA SER A 487 24.08 43.33 -15.14
C SER A 487 24.97 44.37 -15.84
N ARG A 488 24.38 45.31 -16.60
CA ARG A 488 25.15 46.33 -17.34
C ARG A 488 25.18 47.69 -16.66
N LYS A 489 24.41 47.89 -15.58
CA LYS A 489 24.31 49.15 -14.84
C LYS A 489 25.24 49.24 -13.62
N SER A 490 26.10 48.24 -13.42
CA SER A 490 27.04 48.16 -12.28
C SER A 490 28.52 48.21 -12.71
N VAL A 491 28.83 48.71 -13.93
CA VAL A 491 30.22 48.80 -14.45
C VAL A 491 30.58 50.22 -14.93
N GLU A 492 29.75 51.23 -14.65
CA GLU A 492 30.10 52.65 -14.88
C GLU A 492 29.98 53.44 -13.57
N VAL A 493 30.76 53.05 -12.56
CA VAL A 493 31.24 53.95 -11.50
C VAL A 493 32.60 53.39 -11.03
N GLU A 494 33.67 53.79 -11.71
CA GLU A 494 34.99 54.14 -11.15
C GLU A 494 35.87 54.75 -12.23
#